data_AF-A0A359ED30-F1
#
_entry.id   AF-A0A359ED30-F1
#
_cell.length_a   1.000
_cell.length_b   1.000
_cell.length_c   1.000
_cell.angle_alpha   90.00
_cell.angle_beta   90.00
_cell.angle_gamma   90.00
#
_symmetry.space_group_name_H-M   'P 1'
#
loop_
_entity.id
_entity.type
_entity.pdbx_description
1 polymer ?
#
loop_
_entity_poly.entity_id
_entity_poly.type
_entity_poly.pdbx_seq_one_letter_code
_entity_poly.pdbx_strand_id
1 'polypeptide(L)'
;MKLTPAEQTLLAGAEGRAAQKALEILAALGKIYGAKRLIPVTSVQVSGVSYANLGEAGLQWLAEMAAGGGKARVLTTLNPAGMDIENWQA
;
A
#
# COMPACT_ATOMS: atom_id res chain seq x y z
N MET A 1 8.74 13.88 12.14
CA MET A 1 8.77 12.51 11.58
C MET A 1 10.13 11.86 11.80
N LYS A 2 10.28 11.01 12.82
CA LYS A 2 11.49 10.22 13.10
C LYS A 2 11.26 8.79 12.63
N LEU A 3 12.14 8.30 11.75
CA LEU A 3 12.11 6.93 11.25
C LEU A 3 13.07 6.03 12.03
N THR A 4 12.70 4.78 12.24
CA THR A 4 13.57 3.74 12.81
C THR A 4 14.66 3.33 11.79
N PRO A 5 15.74 2.65 12.21
CA PRO A 5 16.75 2.14 11.28
C PRO A 5 16.15 1.22 10.21
N ALA A 6 15.19 0.36 10.58
CA ALA A 6 14.51 -0.53 9.64
C ALA A 6 13.69 0.25 8.60
N GLU A 7 12.97 1.29 9.02
CA GLU A 7 12.26 2.19 8.12
C GLU A 7 13.22 2.96 7.21
N GLN A 8 14.37 3.43 7.71
CA GLN A 8 15.36 4.09 6.86
C GLN A 8 15.92 3.14 5.79
N THR A 9 16.18 1.88 6.16
CA THR A 9 16.60 0.82 5.22
C THR A 9 15.53 0.55 4.16
N LEU A 10 14.25 0.52 4.54
CA LEU A 10 13.13 0.42 3.61
C LEU A 10 13.07 1.60 2.64
N LEU A 11 13.26 2.82 3.15
CA LEU A 11 13.23 4.04 2.34
C LEU A 11 14.43 4.12 1.37
N ALA A 12 15.54 3.49 1.73
CA ALA A 12 16.69 3.31 0.85
C ALA A 12 16.48 2.23 -0.23
N GLY A 13 15.36 1.51 -0.22
CA GLY A 13 14.98 0.53 -1.26
C GLY A 13 15.48 -0.90 -1.03
N ALA A 14 15.96 -1.23 0.17
CA ALA A 14 16.54 -2.55 0.45
C ALA A 14 15.55 -3.73 0.31
N GLU A 15 14.25 -3.47 0.35
CA GLU A 15 13.21 -4.49 0.18
C GLU A 15 12.34 -4.26 -1.07
N GLY A 16 12.92 -3.65 -2.09
CA GLY A 16 12.26 -3.44 -3.38
C GLY A 16 11.46 -2.14 -3.48
N ARG A 17 11.13 -1.81 -4.73
CA ARG A 17 10.55 -0.50 -5.11
C ARG A 17 9.17 -0.27 -4.50
N ALA A 18 8.37 -1.33 -4.34
CA ALA A 18 7.03 -1.20 -3.76
C ALA A 18 7.07 -0.80 -2.28
N ALA A 19 7.92 -1.47 -1.48
CA ALA A 19 8.08 -1.15 -0.06
C ALA A 19 8.69 0.26 0.13
N GLN A 20 9.65 0.63 -0.71
CA GLN A 20 10.23 1.96 -0.74
C GLN A 20 9.14 3.02 -0.98
N LYS A 21 8.34 2.84 -2.04
CA LYS A 21 7.31 3.80 -2.43
C LYS A 21 6.22 3.94 -1.37
N ALA A 22 5.79 2.82 -0.77
CA ALA A 22 4.83 2.83 0.32
C ALA A 22 5.34 3.63 1.53
N LEU A 23 6.60 3.44 1.92
CA LEU A 23 7.17 4.19 3.04
C LEU A 23 7.42 5.67 2.70
N GLU A 24 7.79 5.98 1.46
CA GLU A 24 7.91 7.37 0.98
C GLU A 24 6.58 8.12 1.18
N ILE A 25 5.46 7.51 0.77
CA ILE A 25 4.10 8.06 0.97
C ILE A 25 3.81 8.26 2.46
N LEU A 26 4.02 7.25 3.30
CA LEU A 26 3.77 7.35 4.74
C LEU A 26 4.64 8.42 5.41
N ALA A 27 5.91 8.52 5.05
CA ALA A 27 6.81 9.53 5.59
C ALA A 27 6.43 10.94 5.13
N ALA A 28 5.98 11.11 3.88
CA ALA A 28 5.47 12.39 3.37
C ALA A 28 4.22 12.84 4.12
N LEU A 29 3.22 11.95 4.26
CA LEU A 29 2.01 12.21 5.03
C LEU A 29 2.35 12.52 6.50
N GLY A 30 3.26 11.75 7.11
CA GLY A 30 3.73 11.99 8.46
C GLY A 30 4.38 13.36 8.63
N LYS A 31 5.11 13.86 7.63
CA LYS A 31 5.66 15.23 7.64
C LYS A 31 4.54 16.27 7.52
N ILE A 32 3.62 16.10 6.57
CA ILE A 32 2.49 17.02 6.32
C ILE A 32 1.63 17.19 7.58
N TYR A 33 1.31 16.10 8.26
CA TYR A 33 0.47 16.11 9.47
C TYR A 33 1.25 16.34 10.77
N GLY A 34 2.56 16.61 10.72
CA GLY A 34 3.37 16.84 11.92
C GLY A 34 3.54 15.61 12.83
N ALA A 35 3.39 14.40 12.28
CA ALA A 35 3.55 13.16 13.02
C ALA A 35 4.98 13.02 13.57
N LYS A 36 5.08 12.61 14.84
CA LYS A 36 6.37 12.38 15.50
C LYS A 36 7.07 11.14 14.94
N ARG A 37 6.34 10.04 14.73
CA ARG A 37 6.84 8.73 14.27
C ARG A 37 5.71 7.90 13.65
N LEU A 38 6.05 6.81 12.94
CA LEU A 38 5.08 5.77 12.60
C LEU A 38 4.76 4.94 13.86
N ILE A 39 3.61 4.27 13.83
CA ILE A 39 3.21 3.29 14.84
C ILE A 39 3.07 1.91 14.17
N PRO A 40 3.55 0.83 14.81
CA PRO A 40 3.38 -0.51 14.25
C PRO A 40 1.90 -0.91 14.29
N VAL A 41 1.47 -1.65 13.27
CA VAL A 41 0.14 -2.25 13.17
C VAL A 41 0.27 -3.76 13.12
N THR A 42 -0.74 -4.48 13.61
CA THR A 42 -0.79 -5.96 13.57
C THR A 42 -1.74 -6.49 12.50
N SER A 43 -2.67 -5.66 12.02
CA SER A 43 -3.59 -5.98 10.93
C SER A 43 -4.02 -4.72 10.15
N VAL A 44 -4.50 -4.93 8.92
CA VAL A 44 -5.00 -3.87 8.02
C VAL A 44 -6.23 -4.36 7.26
N GLN A 45 -7.25 -3.52 7.13
CA GLN A 45 -8.36 -3.69 6.18
C GLN A 45 -8.13 -2.74 5.00
N VAL A 46 -7.95 -3.28 3.79
CA VAL A 46 -7.85 -2.48 2.57
C VAL A 46 -9.26 -2.24 2.03
N SER A 47 -9.74 -1.01 2.19
CA SER A 47 -11.04 -0.58 1.68
C SER A 47 -10.95 0.01 0.27
N GLY A 48 -12.03 -0.11 -0.50
CA GLY A 48 -12.15 0.58 -1.78
C GLY A 48 -11.19 0.02 -2.84
N VAL A 49 -11.16 -1.30 -3.01
CA VAL A 49 -10.38 -1.96 -4.05
C VAL A 49 -11.34 -2.46 -5.13
N SER A 50 -11.96 -1.55 -5.89
CA SER A 50 -12.83 -1.91 -7.01
C SER A 50 -12.37 -1.22 -8.28
N TYR A 51 -12.56 -1.84 -9.44
CA TYR A 51 -12.20 -1.16 -10.69
C TYR A 51 -13.00 0.14 -10.86
N ALA A 52 -14.24 0.20 -10.36
CA ALA A 52 -15.08 1.39 -10.43
C ALA A 52 -14.51 2.61 -9.70
N ASN A 53 -13.67 2.45 -8.68
CA ASN A 53 -13.05 3.58 -7.97
C ASN A 53 -11.58 3.81 -8.36
N LEU A 54 -10.86 2.76 -8.76
CA LEU A 54 -9.45 2.81 -9.14
C LEU A 54 -9.28 3.27 -10.60
N GLY A 55 -10.17 2.81 -11.49
CA GLY A 55 -10.01 2.91 -12.94
C GLY A 55 -8.67 2.36 -13.43
N GLU A 56 -8.30 2.72 -14.66
CA GLU A 56 -7.04 2.31 -15.28
C GLU A 56 -5.81 2.76 -14.49
N ALA A 57 -5.81 3.99 -13.97
CA ALA A 57 -4.66 4.52 -13.22
C ALA A 57 -4.40 3.72 -11.93
N GLY A 58 -5.45 3.39 -11.19
CA GLY A 58 -5.33 2.57 -9.98
C GLY A 58 -4.94 1.12 -10.30
N LEU A 59 -5.45 0.56 -11.41
CA LEU A 59 -5.03 -0.77 -11.89
C LEU A 59 -3.53 -0.79 -12.24
N GLN A 60 -3.06 0.19 -13.00
CA GLN A 60 -1.64 0.34 -13.35
C GLN A 60 -0.77 0.51 -12.10
N TRP A 61 -1.19 1.35 -11.16
CA TRP A 61 -0.50 1.52 -9.87
C TRP A 61 -0.37 0.20 -9.11
N LEU A 62 -1.45 -0.57 -8.99
CA LEU A 62 -1.40 -1.87 -8.31
C LEU A 62 -0.48 -2.86 -9.04
N ALA A 63 -0.48 -2.87 -10.38
CA ALA A 63 0.41 -3.69 -11.18
C ALA A 63 1.89 -3.31 -10.99
N GLU A 64 2.21 -2.01 -10.96
CA GLU A 64 3.55 -1.50 -10.67
C GLU A 64 4.02 -1.87 -9.26
N MET A 65 3.13 -1.76 -8.27
CA MET A 65 3.43 -2.17 -6.89
C MET A 65 3.69 -3.67 -6.80
N ALA A 66 2.92 -4.50 -7.52
CA ALA A 66 3.17 -5.94 -7.58
C ALA A 66 4.51 -6.26 -8.26
N ALA A 67 4.79 -5.66 -9.42
CA ALA A 67 6.05 -5.82 -10.16
C ALA A 67 7.27 -5.32 -9.35
N GLY A 68 7.08 -4.30 -8.52
CA GLY A 68 8.07 -3.78 -7.59
C GLY A 68 8.33 -4.65 -6.35
N GLY A 69 7.76 -5.86 -6.29
CA GLY A 69 7.93 -6.82 -5.19
C GLY A 69 6.97 -6.64 -4.02
N GLY A 70 5.88 -5.89 -4.21
CA GLY A 70 4.91 -5.59 -3.16
C GLY A 70 4.23 -6.85 -2.61
N LYS A 71 4.26 -7.00 -1.29
CA LYS A 71 3.59 -8.10 -0.56
C LYS A 71 2.96 -7.57 0.72
N ALA A 72 1.83 -8.15 1.12
CA ALA A 72 1.28 -7.94 2.45
C ALA A 72 2.26 -8.49 3.51
N ARG A 73 2.48 -7.74 4.60
CA ARG A 73 3.43 -8.10 5.68
C ARG A 73 2.79 -8.41 7.03
N VAL A 74 1.52 -8.03 7.18
CA VAL A 74 0.69 -8.29 8.36
C VAL A 74 -0.64 -8.87 7.89
N LEU A 75 -1.45 -9.38 8.81
CA LEU A 75 -2.79 -9.86 8.47
C LEU A 75 -3.55 -8.76 7.72
N THR A 76 -3.82 -8.99 6.44
CA THR A 76 -4.42 -8.00 5.55
C THR A 76 -5.67 -8.57 4.94
N THR A 77 -6.79 -7.91 5.16
CA THR A 77 -8.10 -8.26 4.59
C THR A 77 -8.49 -7.22 3.54
N LEU A 78 -9.34 -7.60 2.61
CA LEU A 78 -9.92 -6.70 1.60
C LEU A 78 -11.44 -6.68 1.75
N ASN A 79 -12.07 -5.64 1.20
CA ASN A 79 -13.52 -5.66 1.02
C ASN A 79 -13.91 -6.82 0.07
N PRO A 80 -15.12 -7.40 0.20
CA PRO A 80 -15.61 -8.37 -0.77
C PRO A 80 -15.65 -7.76 -2.16
N ALA A 81 -15.55 -8.62 -3.19
CA ALA A 81 -15.69 -8.17 -4.57
C ALA A 81 -17.05 -7.48 -4.75
N GLY A 82 -17.02 -6.25 -5.27
CA GLY A 82 -18.23 -5.47 -5.56
C GLY A 82 -18.93 -5.90 -6.85
N MET A 83 -18.45 -6.98 -7.48
CA MET A 83 -18.94 -7.55 -8.73
C MET A 83 -18.73 -9.06 -8.70
N ASP A 84 -19.57 -9.77 -9.44
CA ASP A 84 -19.42 -11.22 -9.65
C ASP A 84 -18.11 -11.48 -10.40
N ILE A 85 -17.23 -12.32 -9.85
CA ILE A 85 -15.92 -12.63 -10.47
C ILE A 85 -16.03 -13.64 -11.62
N GLU A 86 -17.11 -14.42 -11.67
CA GLU A 86 -17.38 -15.42 -12.71
C GLU A 86 -18.16 -14.79 -13.87
N ASN A 87 -19.11 -13.91 -13.57
CA ASN A 87 -20.00 -13.28 -14.54
C ASN A 87 -19.84 -11.75 -14.64
N TRP A 88 -18.61 -11.24 -14.49
CA TRP A 88 -18.32 -9.80 -14.45
C TRP A 88 -18.64 -9.03 -15.74
N GLN A 89 -18.81 -9.73 -16.87
CA GLN A 89 -19.01 -9.14 -18.20
C GLN A 89 -20.48 -8.95 -18.61
N ALA A 90 -21.42 -9.55 -17.86
CA ALA A 90 -22.85 -9.55 -18.20
C ALA A 90 -23.54 -8.19 -17.99
#